data_AF-A0A4Q0I093-F1
#
_entry.id   AF-A0A4Q0I093-F1
#
_cell.length_a   1.000
_cell.length_b   1.000
_cell.length_c   1.000
_cell.angle_alpha   90.00
_cell.angle_beta   90.00
_cell.angle_gamma   90.00
#
_symmetry.space_group_name_H-M   'P 1'
#
loop_
_entity.id
_entity.type
_entity.pdbx_description
1 polymer ?
#
loop_
_entity_poly.entity_id
_entity_poly.type
_entity_poly.pdbx_seq_one_letter_code
_entity_poly.pdbx_strand_id
1 'polypeptide(L)'
;MSNSDNSQNSLGELPAGRPSQTDFNSQFNNNLDYPRLGSVSFRRGTLTDNQESMWEEYWPQLGTVLSDERINVEEWFGRDDARTIVEIGSGTGTSTAAMAPLETDTNIIAVELYKPGLAKLLGAIVRNEISNIRMVRGDGVEVLTRMFG
;
A
#
# COMPACT_ATOMS: atom_id res chain seq x y z
N MET A 1 -24.86 14.08 -27.72
CA MET A 1 -24.97 12.67 -27.30
C MET A 1 -24.12 12.52 -26.06
N SER A 2 -24.77 12.51 -24.89
CA SER A 2 -24.10 12.57 -23.58
C SER A 2 -24.16 11.21 -22.88
N ASN A 3 -23.04 10.90 -22.22
CA ASN A 3 -22.78 9.97 -21.13
C ASN A 3 -22.88 8.45 -21.35
N SER A 4 -21.73 7.80 -21.16
CA SER A 4 -21.54 6.75 -20.14
C SER A 4 -20.06 6.71 -19.78
N ASP A 5 -19.70 7.52 -18.79
CA ASP A 5 -18.43 7.46 -18.06
C ASP A 5 -18.43 6.16 -17.25
N ASN A 6 -17.60 5.19 -17.63
CA ASN A 6 -17.54 3.88 -16.99
C ASN A 6 -16.12 3.61 -16.50
N SER A 7 -15.70 4.39 -15.51
CA SER A 7 -14.53 4.07 -14.69
C SER A 7 -14.91 4.16 -13.21
N GLN A 8 -15.75 3.23 -12.77
CA GLN A 8 -15.73 2.87 -11.36
C GLN A 8 -14.33 2.32 -11.09
N ASN A 9 -13.46 3.17 -10.57
CA ASN A 9 -12.14 2.78 -10.10
C ASN A 9 -12.39 1.80 -8.95
N SER A 10 -12.23 0.50 -9.20
CA SER A 10 -12.45 -0.53 -8.18
C SER A 10 -11.53 -0.28 -6.99
N LEU A 11 -12.05 -0.50 -5.79
CA LEU A 11 -11.43 -0.08 -4.54
C LEU A 11 -10.00 -0.65 -4.40
N GLY A 12 -9.02 0.21 -4.16
CA GLY A 12 -7.62 -0.21 -4.01
C GLY A 12 -6.95 -0.67 -5.31
N GLU A 13 -7.54 -0.39 -6.47
CA GLU A 13 -6.89 -0.62 -7.75
C GLU A 13 -5.88 0.47 -8.12
N LEU A 14 -4.76 0.04 -8.69
CA LEU A 14 -3.80 0.96 -9.30
C LEU A 14 -4.34 1.42 -10.66
N PRO A 15 -4.05 2.67 -11.08
CA PRO A 15 -4.42 3.16 -12.41
C PRO A 15 -3.92 2.23 -13.53
N ALA A 16 -4.69 2.15 -14.61
CA ALA A 16 -4.28 1.39 -15.79
C ALA A 16 -3.03 2.00 -16.45
N GLY A 17 -2.14 1.14 -16.93
CA GLY A 17 -0.88 1.54 -17.57
C GLY A 17 0.29 1.59 -16.59
N ARG A 18 1.45 2.04 -17.08
CA ARG A 18 2.61 2.31 -16.20
C ARG A 18 2.33 3.64 -15.50
N PRO A 19 2.23 3.69 -14.16
CA PRO A 19 2.08 4.95 -13.46
C PRO A 19 3.26 5.87 -13.75
N SER A 20 3.01 7.19 -13.76
CA SER A 20 4.07 8.19 -13.86
C SER A 20 5.12 7.92 -12.79
N GLN A 21 6.37 7.81 -13.22
CA GLN A 21 7.50 7.58 -12.34
C GLN A 21 8.17 8.90 -12.02
N THR A 22 8.70 8.99 -10.80
CA THR A 22 9.44 10.16 -10.37
C THR A 22 10.75 10.26 -11.17
N ASP A 23 11.08 11.47 -11.65
CA ASP A 23 12.40 11.75 -12.19
C ASP A 23 13.40 11.90 -11.05
N PHE A 24 13.98 10.76 -10.65
CA PHE A 24 14.94 10.69 -9.55
C PHE A 24 16.24 11.46 -9.81
N ASN A 25 16.64 11.63 -11.08
CA ASN A 25 17.83 12.43 -11.41
C ASN A 25 17.58 13.90 -11.08
N SER A 26 16.41 14.42 -11.47
CA SER A 26 15.98 15.76 -11.11
C SER A 26 15.82 15.92 -9.59
N GLN A 27 15.16 14.96 -8.93
CA GLN A 27 14.87 15.05 -7.50
C GLN A 27 16.13 15.00 -6.62
N PHE A 28 17.09 14.12 -6.93
CA PHE A 28 18.29 13.94 -6.13
C PHE A 28 19.53 14.65 -6.71
N ASN A 29 19.36 15.44 -7.76
CA ASN A 29 20.42 16.16 -8.47
C ASN A 29 21.62 15.25 -8.79
N ASN A 30 21.36 14.13 -9.44
CA ASN A 30 22.38 13.16 -9.83
C ASN A 30 22.17 12.66 -11.27
N ASN A 31 23.05 11.78 -11.75
CA ASN A 31 22.98 11.22 -13.10
C ASN A 31 23.15 9.70 -13.03
N LEU A 32 22.25 9.05 -12.29
CA LEU A 32 22.20 7.61 -12.15
C LEU A 32 21.14 7.02 -13.07
N ASP A 33 21.32 5.76 -13.42
CA ASP A 33 20.31 5.01 -14.15
C ASP A 33 19.17 4.62 -13.20
N TYR A 34 18.06 5.36 -13.26
CA TYR A 34 16.79 5.02 -12.64
C TYR A 34 15.71 4.74 -13.70
N PRO A 35 14.73 3.88 -13.39
CA PRO A 35 14.71 2.94 -12.27
C PRO A 35 15.69 1.77 -12.52
N ARG A 36 16.34 1.27 -11.45
CA ARG A 36 17.23 0.10 -11.53
C ARG A 36 16.50 -1.25 -11.71
N LEU A 37 15.16 -1.26 -11.70
CA LEU A 37 14.33 -2.46 -11.76
C LEU A 37 13.63 -2.61 -13.12
N GLY A 38 13.63 -3.85 -13.63
CA GLY A 38 12.86 -4.25 -14.81
C GLY A 38 11.35 -4.35 -14.52
N SER A 39 10.56 -4.67 -15.54
CA SER A 39 9.11 -4.83 -15.39
C SER A 39 8.77 -5.98 -14.43
N VAL A 40 7.96 -5.69 -13.41
CA VAL A 40 7.36 -6.71 -12.55
C VAL A 40 6.01 -7.10 -13.15
N SER A 41 5.79 -8.41 -13.31
CA SER A 41 4.50 -8.95 -13.72
C SER A 41 4.01 -9.94 -12.68
N PHE A 42 2.72 -9.88 -12.38
CA PHE A 42 2.07 -10.84 -11.52
C PHE A 42 1.24 -11.78 -12.37
N ARG A 43 1.23 -13.06 -11.99
CA ARG A 43 0.12 -13.91 -12.43
C ARG A 43 -1.13 -13.35 -11.78
N ARG A 44 -2.17 -13.14 -12.59
CA ARG A 44 -3.48 -12.67 -12.13
C ARG A 44 -3.94 -13.60 -11.01
N GLY A 45 -3.92 -13.10 -9.77
CA GLY A 45 -4.48 -13.79 -8.62
C GLY A 45 -5.82 -13.14 -8.34
N THR A 46 -6.90 -13.87 -8.55
CA THR A 46 -8.23 -13.43 -8.14
C THR A 46 -8.33 -13.62 -6.63
N LEU A 47 -8.88 -12.62 -5.92
CA LEU A 47 -9.26 -12.81 -4.54
C LEU A 47 -10.38 -13.86 -4.45
N THR A 48 -10.43 -14.61 -3.36
CA THR A 48 -11.64 -15.38 -3.06
C THR A 48 -12.78 -14.43 -2.69
N ASP A 49 -14.03 -14.88 -2.79
CA ASP A 49 -15.20 -14.03 -2.45
C ASP A 49 -15.07 -13.42 -1.05
N ASN A 50 -14.68 -14.22 -0.05
CA ASN A 50 -14.43 -13.72 1.30
C ASN A 50 -13.31 -12.66 1.36
N GLN A 51 -12.23 -12.83 0.58
CA GLN A 51 -11.16 -11.85 0.53
C GLN A 51 -11.61 -10.55 -0.14
N GLU A 52 -12.43 -10.62 -1.19
CA GLU A 52 -12.97 -9.44 -1.86
C GLU A 52 -13.95 -8.69 -0.93
N SER A 53 -14.85 -9.40 -0.24
CA SER A 53 -15.76 -8.76 0.73
C SER A 53 -15.01 -8.09 1.88
N MET A 54 -13.98 -8.75 2.43
CA MET A 54 -13.13 -8.12 3.46
C MET A 54 -12.35 -6.92 2.90
N TRP A 55 -11.89 -7.02 1.65
CA TRP A 55 -11.21 -5.90 0.99
C TRP A 55 -12.14 -4.70 0.87
N GLU A 56 -13.34 -4.88 0.34
CA GLU A 56 -14.34 -3.82 0.20
C GLU A 56 -14.71 -3.17 1.53
N GLU A 57 -14.86 -3.98 2.58
CA GLU A 57 -15.26 -3.51 3.91
C GLU A 57 -14.15 -2.72 4.63
N TYR A 58 -12.92 -3.24 4.65
CA TYR A 58 -11.87 -2.72 5.54
C TYR A 58 -10.79 -1.90 4.84
N TRP A 59 -10.58 -2.08 3.53
CA TRP A 59 -9.58 -1.31 2.80
C TRP A 59 -9.77 0.21 2.88
N PRO A 60 -10.99 0.80 2.88
CA PRO A 60 -11.14 2.26 2.96
C PRO A 60 -10.55 2.89 4.21
N GLN A 61 -10.40 2.11 5.29
CA GLN A 61 -9.86 2.58 6.57
C GLN A 61 -8.40 2.18 6.74
N LEU A 62 -8.05 0.96 6.32
CA LEU A 62 -6.75 0.35 6.58
C LEU A 62 -5.75 0.49 5.43
N GLY A 63 -6.20 0.92 4.25
CA GLY A 63 -5.42 0.91 3.03
C GLY A 63 -5.52 2.21 2.23
N THR A 64 -4.47 2.49 1.47
CA THR A 64 -4.49 3.49 0.40
C THR A 64 -3.65 3.01 -0.79
N VAL A 65 -3.83 3.64 -1.93
CA VAL A 65 -3.01 3.38 -3.13
C VAL A 65 -1.95 4.46 -3.26
N LEU A 66 -0.83 4.14 -3.91
CA LEU A 66 0.17 5.12 -4.30
C LEU A 66 -0.51 6.33 -4.97
N SER A 67 -0.23 7.53 -4.44
CA SER A 67 -0.73 8.81 -4.92
C SER A 67 0.34 9.89 -4.78
N ASP A 68 0.02 11.13 -5.16
CA ASP A 68 0.84 12.32 -4.86
C ASP A 68 0.53 12.96 -3.49
N GLU A 69 -0.37 12.34 -2.71
CA GLU A 69 -0.73 12.82 -1.39
C GLU A 69 0.23 12.26 -0.34
N ARG A 70 0.81 13.16 0.47
CA ARG A 70 1.63 12.75 1.61
C ARG A 70 0.77 12.09 2.67
N ILE A 71 1.29 11.02 3.27
CA ILE A 71 0.60 10.34 4.35
C ILE A 71 0.71 11.17 5.63
N ASN A 72 -0.45 11.56 6.18
CA ASN A 72 -0.54 12.02 7.56
C ASN A 72 -0.64 10.79 8.49
N VAL A 73 0.49 10.38 9.05
CA VAL A 73 0.57 9.17 9.88
C VAL A 73 -0.25 9.31 11.16
N GLU A 74 -0.19 10.46 11.82
CA GLU A 74 -0.91 10.69 13.09
C GLU A 74 -2.41 10.57 12.89
N GLU A 75 -2.93 11.21 11.85
CA GLU A 75 -4.35 11.14 11.48
C GLU A 75 -4.78 9.73 11.08
N TRP A 76 -3.96 9.03 10.28
CA TRP A 76 -4.34 7.71 9.78
C TRP A 76 -4.36 6.63 10.88
N PHE A 77 -3.48 6.75 11.87
CA PHE A 77 -3.44 5.86 13.03
C PHE A 77 -4.27 6.37 14.22
N GLY A 78 -4.70 7.64 14.21
CA GLY A 78 -5.45 8.27 15.30
C GLY A 78 -4.63 8.40 16.59
N ARG A 79 -3.30 8.54 16.49
CA ARG A 79 -2.40 8.67 17.64
C ARG A 79 -1.13 9.44 17.28
N ASP A 80 -0.62 10.16 18.27
CA ASP A 80 0.53 11.04 18.13
C ASP A 80 1.82 10.37 18.64
N ASP A 81 2.98 10.87 18.20
CA ASP A 81 4.32 10.53 18.70
C ASP A 81 4.71 9.03 18.69
N ALA A 82 4.03 8.20 17.92
CA ALA A 82 4.36 6.79 17.75
C ALA A 82 5.48 6.60 16.71
N ARG A 83 6.45 5.72 17.04
CA ARG A 83 7.47 5.29 16.07
C ARG A 83 6.77 4.69 14.85
N THR A 84 7.24 5.03 13.64
CA THR A 84 6.69 4.47 12.41
C THR A 84 7.73 3.66 11.65
N ILE A 85 7.36 2.44 11.28
CA ILE A 85 8.13 1.53 10.43
C ILE A 85 7.39 1.38 9.11
N VAL A 86 8.12 1.53 8.00
CA VAL A 86 7.62 1.23 6.65
C VAL A 86 8.25 -0.09 6.20
N GLU A 87 7.43 -1.12 5.98
CA GLU A 87 7.89 -2.41 5.48
C GLU A 87 7.61 -2.50 3.97
N ILE A 88 8.67 -2.42 3.17
CA ILE A 88 8.56 -2.49 1.71
C ILE A 88 8.67 -3.93 1.22
N GLY A 89 7.71 -4.36 0.41
CA GLY A 89 7.63 -5.73 -0.07
C GLY A 89 7.12 -6.67 1.01
N SER A 90 6.06 -6.28 1.73
CA SER A 90 5.49 -7.07 2.84
C SER A 90 4.97 -8.44 2.39
N GLY A 91 4.76 -8.66 1.09
CA GLY A 91 4.28 -9.92 0.55
C GLY A 91 2.89 -10.27 1.09
N THR A 92 2.78 -11.43 1.74
CA THR A 92 1.53 -11.85 2.42
C THR A 92 1.35 -11.24 3.81
N GLY A 93 2.33 -10.48 4.30
CA GLY A 93 2.32 -9.82 5.60
C GLY A 93 2.42 -10.78 6.80
N THR A 94 2.90 -12.01 6.59
CA THR A 94 3.00 -13.01 7.66
C THR A 94 3.94 -12.56 8.78
N SER A 95 5.09 -11.98 8.42
CA SER A 95 6.03 -11.41 9.40
C SER A 95 5.44 -10.19 10.08
N THR A 96 4.88 -9.26 9.29
CA THR A 96 4.23 -8.03 9.75
C THR A 96 3.16 -8.34 10.81
N ALA A 97 2.23 -9.24 10.51
CA ALA A 97 1.11 -9.58 11.38
C ALA A 97 1.56 -10.34 12.65
N ALA A 98 2.67 -11.08 12.59
CA ALA A 98 3.21 -11.76 13.77
C ALA A 98 3.95 -10.81 14.71
N MET A 99 4.63 -9.80 14.17
CA MET A 99 5.43 -8.86 14.94
C MET A 99 4.61 -7.69 15.51
N ALA A 100 3.62 -7.20 14.76
CA ALA A 100 2.85 -6.01 15.13
C ALA A 100 2.23 -6.05 16.55
N PRO A 101 1.65 -7.18 17.04
CA PRO A 101 1.12 -7.27 18.40
C PRO A 101 2.18 -7.19 19.51
N LEU A 102 3.47 -7.39 19.18
CA LEU A 102 4.59 -7.29 20.13
C LEU A 102 5.14 -5.85 20.23
N GLU A 103 4.80 -5.00 19.26
CA GLU A 103 5.29 -3.63 19.10
C GLU A 103 4.09 -2.66 19.08
N THR A 104 3.22 -2.74 20.09
CA THR A 104 1.91 -2.06 20.09
C THR A 104 2.00 -0.52 20.08
N ASP A 105 3.13 0.03 20.51
CA ASP A 105 3.48 1.45 20.49
C ASP A 105 4.04 1.92 19.13
N THR A 106 4.24 1.00 18.19
CA THR A 106 4.81 1.28 16.86
C THR A 106 3.72 1.21 15.79
N ASN A 107 3.67 2.19 14.90
CA ASN A 107 2.92 2.16 13.65
C ASN A 107 3.68 1.35 12.61
N ILE A 108 3.00 0.47 11.89
CA ILE A 108 3.57 -0.28 10.78
C ILE A 108 2.79 0.03 9.51
N ILE A 109 3.48 0.54 8.49
CA ILE A 109 2.92 0.77 7.16
C ILE A 109 3.52 -0.27 6.21
N ALA A 110 2.71 -1.25 5.82
CA ALA A 110 3.08 -2.31 4.90
C ALA A 110 2.87 -1.87 3.44
N VAL A 111 3.94 -1.87 2.65
CA VAL A 111 3.91 -1.48 1.23
C VAL A 111 4.07 -2.70 0.35
N GLU A 112 3.10 -2.92 -0.54
CA GLU A 112 3.12 -4.06 -1.45
C GLU A 112 2.37 -3.75 -2.75
N LEU A 113 2.92 -4.18 -3.88
CA LEU A 113 2.32 -3.96 -5.20
C LEU A 113 1.20 -4.99 -5.50
N TYR A 114 1.34 -6.21 -4.96
CA TYR A 114 0.45 -7.35 -5.20
C TYR A 114 -0.77 -7.39 -4.27
N LYS A 115 -1.95 -7.03 -4.80
CA LYS A 115 -3.24 -7.00 -4.07
C LYS A 115 -3.56 -8.30 -3.30
N PRO A 116 -3.39 -9.52 -3.86
CA PRO A 116 -3.64 -10.75 -3.10
C PRO A 116 -2.72 -10.96 -1.89
N GLY A 117 -1.52 -10.38 -1.90
CA GLY A 117 -0.64 -10.34 -0.72
C GLY A 117 -1.24 -9.48 0.38
N LEU A 118 -1.62 -8.25 0.05
CA LEU A 118 -2.28 -7.33 0.97
C LEU A 118 -3.63 -7.85 1.47
N ALA A 119 -4.43 -8.52 0.64
CA ALA A 119 -5.70 -9.10 1.08
C ALA A 119 -5.50 -10.21 2.13
N LYS A 120 -4.40 -10.98 2.06
CA LYS A 120 -4.05 -11.95 3.10
C LYS A 120 -3.64 -11.25 4.40
N LEU A 121 -2.83 -10.19 4.31
CA LEU A 121 -2.47 -9.37 5.46
C LEU A 121 -3.71 -8.73 6.10
N LEU A 122 -4.58 -8.11 5.32
CA LEU A 122 -5.84 -7.54 5.77
C LEU A 122 -6.69 -8.57 6.52
N GLY A 123 -6.82 -9.77 5.97
CA GLY A 123 -7.51 -10.86 6.65
C GLY A 123 -6.86 -11.22 8.00
N ALA A 124 -5.53 -11.19 8.11
CA ALA A 124 -4.83 -11.42 9.36
C ALA A 124 -4.99 -10.27 10.36
N ILE A 125 -5.01 -9.02 9.88
CA ILE A 125 -5.28 -7.83 10.69
C ILE A 125 -6.65 -7.95 11.36
N VAL A 126 -7.70 -8.21 10.57
CA VAL A 126 -9.07 -8.30 11.07
C VAL A 126 -9.23 -9.49 12.02
N ARG A 127 -8.75 -10.68 11.65
CA ARG A 127 -8.91 -11.88 12.49
C ARG A 127 -8.21 -11.80 13.85
N ASN A 128 -7.10 -11.06 13.93
CA ASN A 128 -6.30 -10.95 15.15
C ASN A 128 -6.44 -9.56 15.81
N GLU A 129 -7.39 -8.73 15.35
CA GLU A 129 -7.67 -7.41 15.90
C GLU A 129 -6.43 -6.49 15.99
N ILE A 130 -5.56 -6.54 14.97
CA ILE A 130 -4.31 -5.79 14.95
C ILE A 130 -4.59 -4.33 14.58
N SER A 131 -4.40 -3.40 15.51
CA SER A 131 -4.76 -1.99 15.30
C SER A 131 -3.64 -1.14 14.67
N ASN A 132 -2.39 -1.59 14.79
CA ASN A 132 -1.19 -0.82 14.47
C ASN A 132 -0.58 -1.12 13.08
N ILE A 133 -1.37 -1.68 12.15
CA ILE A 133 -0.96 -1.84 10.75
C ILE A 133 -1.83 -0.98 9.84
N ARG A 134 -1.21 -0.33 8.86
CA ARG A 134 -1.84 0.25 7.66
C ARG A 134 -1.13 -0.24 6.41
N MET A 135 -1.78 -0.15 5.26
CA MET A 135 -1.28 -0.72 4.01
C MET A 135 -1.25 0.32 2.89
N VAL A 136 -0.17 0.31 2.11
CA VAL A 136 -0.10 1.08 0.86
C VAL A 136 0.08 0.12 -0.29
N ARG A 137 -0.82 0.17 -1.27
CA ARG A 137 -0.62 -0.56 -2.51
C ARG A 137 0.15 0.29 -3.51
N GLY A 138 1.36 -0.13 -3.87
CA GLY A 138 2.20 0.64 -4.80
C GLY A 138 3.61 0.12 -4.95
N ASP A 139 4.37 0.74 -5.84
CA ASP A 139 5.82 0.57 -5.92
C ASP A 139 6.47 1.19 -4.69
N GLY A 140 7.33 0.44 -4.00
CA GLY A 140 7.91 0.88 -2.73
C GLY A 140 8.78 2.12 -2.83
N VAL A 141 9.49 2.31 -3.95
CA VAL A 141 10.34 3.48 -4.16
C VAL A 141 9.47 4.70 -4.39
N GLU A 142 8.46 4.59 -5.25
CA GLU A 142 7.50 5.68 -5.49
C GLU A 142 6.72 6.05 -4.22
N VAL A 143 6.28 5.06 -3.43
CA VAL A 143 5.59 5.30 -2.15
C VAL A 143 6.47 6.10 -1.19
N LEU A 144 7.72 5.66 -0.95
CA LEU A 144 8.64 6.41 -0.10
C LEU A 144 8.87 7.83 -0.62
N THR A 145 9.02 7.97 -1.93
CA THR A 145 9.43 9.23 -2.55
C THR A 145 8.31 10.26 -2.56
N ARG A 146 7.08 9.83 -2.86
CA ARG A 146 5.93 10.72 -3.09
C ARG A 146 5.06 10.91 -1.86
N MET A 147 5.01 9.90 -0.99
CA MET A 147 4.11 9.91 0.16
C MET A 147 4.82 10.18 1.49
N PHE A 148 6.15 10.00 1.57
CA PHE A 148 6.96 10.21 2.79
C PHE A 148 8.11 11.21 2.64
N GLY A 149 8.75 11.31 1.47
CA GLY A 149 9.75 12.33 1.14
C GLY A 149 9.10 13.68 0.98
#